data_AF-A0A5I2XR97-F1
#
_entry.id   AF-A0A5I2XR97-F1
#
_cell.length_a   1.000
_cell.length_b   1.000
_cell.length_c   1.000
_cell.angle_alpha   90.00
_cell.angle_beta   90.00
_cell.angle_gamma   90.00
#
_symmetry.space_group_name_H-M   'P 1'
#
loop_
_entity.id
_entity.type
_entity.pdbx_description
1 polymer ?
#
loop_
_entity_poly.entity_id
_entity_poly.type
_entity_poly.pdbx_seq_one_letter_code
_entity_poly.pdbx_strand_id
1 'polypeptide(L)'
;RLFNLLGEYRLLVPVKRAYHKTTNSHHRFYRHPNLLKPGPEQVTALEPEQVWVADITYLPLRSGTACLSLVTDACSRKIVGYHVGENLQTENVVKAFRQALRRRKTTGPLVHHSDRGLQYCSVLYQSVHERNGITCSMTDGYDCYQNALAERINGILKNEFL
;
A
#
# COMPACT_ATOMS: atom_id res chain seq x y z
N ARG A 1 -14.62 24.80 12.72
CA ARG A 1 -15.51 25.88 12.22
C ARG A 1 -16.06 25.57 10.82
N LEU A 2 -15.23 25.31 9.81
CA LEU A 2 -15.69 24.97 8.44
C LEU A 2 -16.52 23.66 8.37
N PHE A 3 -16.01 22.55 8.91
CA PHE A 3 -16.73 21.27 8.84
C PHE A 3 -18.05 21.26 9.63
N ASN A 4 -18.14 22.01 10.72
CA ASN A 4 -19.38 22.17 11.47
C ASN A 4 -20.42 22.91 10.62
N LEU A 5 -20.03 24.00 9.97
CA LEU A 5 -20.89 24.77 9.06
C LEU A 5 -21.36 23.88 7.89
N LEU A 6 -20.44 23.17 7.23
CA LEU A 6 -20.79 22.22 6.16
C LEU A 6 -21.75 21.13 6.64
N GLY A 7 -21.60 20.68 7.89
CA GLY A 7 -22.49 19.69 8.53
C GLY A 7 -23.89 20.23 8.74
N GLU A 8 -24.02 21.45 9.28
CA GLU A 8 -25.30 22.13 9.50
C GLU A 8 -26.09 22.30 8.19
N TYR A 9 -25.40 22.64 7.10
CA TYR A 9 -26.01 22.79 5.78
C TYR A 9 -26.14 21.49 4.98
N ARG A 10 -25.83 20.32 5.57
CA ARG A 10 -25.87 19.00 4.90
C ARG A 10 -25.01 18.94 3.63
N LEU A 11 -23.91 19.69 3.59
CA LEU A 11 -22.95 19.74 2.49
C LEU A 11 -21.75 18.82 2.71
N LEU A 12 -21.70 18.07 3.82
CA LEU A 12 -20.68 17.05 4.03
C LEU A 12 -20.90 15.87 3.10
N VAL A 13 -19.83 15.43 2.44
CA VAL A 13 -19.85 14.21 1.62
C VAL A 13 -20.05 13.01 2.55
N PRO A 14 -21.14 12.23 2.40
CA PRO A 14 -21.37 11.04 3.21
C PRO A 14 -20.36 9.95 2.84
N VAL A 15 -19.48 9.59 3.78
CA VAL A 15 -18.51 8.51 3.57
C VAL A 15 -19.17 7.17 3.91
N LYS A 16 -19.39 6.31 2.90
CA LYS A 16 -19.79 4.92 3.15
C LYS A 16 -18.61 4.17 3.76
N ARG A 17 -18.78 3.65 4.98
CA ARG A 17 -17.77 2.79 5.62
C ARG A 17 -17.83 1.39 5.01
N ALA A 18 -16.73 0.93 4.43
CA ALA A 18 -16.55 -0.46 4.01
C ALA A 18 -15.68 -1.20 5.05
N TYR A 19 -16.15 -2.36 5.52
CA TYR A 19 -15.53 -3.14 6.61
C TYR A 19 -14.75 -4.38 6.13
N HIS A 20 -14.40 -4.47 4.84
CA HIS A 20 -13.64 -5.61 4.35
C HIS A 20 -12.18 -5.55 4.81
N LYS A 21 -11.83 -6.43 5.75
CA LYS A 21 -10.45 -6.60 6.24
C LYS A 21 -9.65 -7.44 5.23
N THR A 22 -8.65 -6.83 4.62
CA THR A 22 -7.71 -7.48 3.69
C THR A 22 -6.49 -8.06 4.41
N THR A 23 -6.14 -7.50 5.56
CA THR A 23 -4.90 -7.80 6.28
C THR A 23 -5.10 -8.84 7.39
N ASN A 24 -4.33 -9.92 7.35
CA ASN A 24 -4.11 -10.78 8.51
C ASN A 24 -2.68 -10.61 9.01
N SER A 25 -2.49 -9.93 10.15
CA SER A 25 -1.19 -9.75 10.80
C SER A 25 -0.90 -10.73 11.94
N HIS A 26 -1.83 -11.65 12.22
CA HIS A 26 -1.66 -12.72 13.19
C HIS A 26 -1.12 -13.97 12.47
N HIS A 27 0.16 -13.92 12.11
CA HIS A 27 0.87 -15.01 11.45
C HIS A 27 2.27 -15.19 12.04
N ARG A 28 2.91 -16.31 11.73
CA ARG A 28 4.25 -16.66 12.25
C ARG A 28 5.40 -16.06 11.44
N PHE A 29 5.12 -15.38 10.33
CA PHE A 29 6.15 -14.78 9.50
C PHE A 29 6.87 -13.62 10.20
N TYR A 30 8.13 -13.44 9.82
CA TYR A 30 8.95 -12.31 10.26
C TYR A 30 8.33 -10.98 9.80
N ARG A 31 8.51 -9.95 10.63
CA ARG A 31 7.97 -8.61 10.42
C ARG A 31 9.13 -7.62 10.45
N HIS A 32 9.23 -6.80 9.41
CA HIS A 32 10.32 -5.84 9.27
C HIS A 32 10.05 -4.57 10.11
N PRO A 33 11.11 -3.82 10.48
CA PRO A 33 10.97 -2.55 11.17
C PRO A 33 10.28 -1.50 10.29
N ASN A 34 9.68 -0.49 10.93
CA ASN A 34 9.11 0.66 10.24
C ASN A 34 10.18 1.73 9.99
N LEU A 35 10.73 1.76 8.77
CA LEU A 35 11.72 2.76 8.36
C LEU A 35 11.14 4.13 8.03
N LEU A 36 9.81 4.28 7.95
CA LEU A 36 9.18 5.58 7.65
C LEU A 36 8.86 6.36 8.94
N LYS A 37 8.92 5.68 10.09
CA LYS A 37 8.66 6.25 11.40
C LYS A 37 9.78 7.23 11.80
N PRO A 38 9.45 8.34 12.51
CA PRO A 38 10.46 9.23 13.06
C PRO A 38 11.47 8.48 13.94
N GLY A 39 12.76 8.67 13.66
CA GLY A 39 13.85 8.02 14.36
C GLY A 39 15.18 8.13 13.61
N PRO A 40 16.28 7.63 14.20
CA PRO A 40 17.62 7.71 13.59
C PRO A 40 17.72 7.02 12.22
N GLU A 41 16.93 5.97 12.01
CA GLU A 41 16.90 5.18 10.77
C GLU A 41 15.78 5.63 9.80
N GLN A 42 15.16 6.79 10.05
CA GLN A 42 14.05 7.26 9.24
C GLN A 42 14.48 7.51 7.79
N VAL A 43 13.74 6.91 6.86
CA VAL A 43 13.86 7.14 5.43
C VAL A 43 12.72 8.05 4.98
N THR A 44 13.11 9.15 4.33
CA THR A 44 12.18 10.11 3.72
C THR A 44 12.30 10.04 2.20
N ALA A 45 11.16 10.06 1.50
CA ALA A 45 11.10 10.07 0.05
C ALA A 45 11.30 11.49 -0.51
N LEU A 46 12.55 11.92 -0.68
CA LEU A 46 12.90 13.23 -1.23
C LEU A 46 12.85 13.22 -2.76
N GLU A 47 13.19 12.09 -3.37
CA GLU A 47 13.21 11.89 -4.82
C GLU A 47 12.42 10.64 -5.23
N PRO A 48 12.01 10.55 -6.51
CA PRO A 48 11.39 9.34 -7.04
C PRO A 48 12.30 8.10 -6.87
N GLU A 49 11.67 6.94 -6.72
CA GLU A 49 12.31 5.63 -6.59
C GLU A 49 13.18 5.43 -5.33
N GLN A 50 12.99 6.27 -4.30
CA GLN A 50 13.58 6.08 -2.96
C GLN A 50 12.68 5.30 -2.01
N VAL A 51 11.37 5.56 -2.05
CA VAL A 51 10.37 4.85 -1.24
C VAL A 51 9.15 4.51 -2.09
N TRP A 52 8.82 3.23 -2.15
CA TRP A 52 7.56 2.75 -2.69
C TRP A 52 6.69 2.24 -1.57
N VAL A 53 5.43 2.65 -1.57
CA VAL A 53 4.42 2.13 -0.66
C VAL A 53 3.53 1.13 -1.41
N ALA A 54 3.14 0.06 -0.74
CA ALA A 54 2.25 -0.95 -1.29
C ALA A 54 1.05 -1.17 -0.38
N ASP A 55 -0.08 -1.45 -1.02
CA ASP A 55 -1.28 -1.89 -0.31
C ASP A 55 -2.21 -2.71 -1.22
N ILE A 56 -3.13 -3.46 -0.59
CA ILE A 56 -4.14 -4.28 -1.25
C ILE A 56 -5.53 -3.73 -0.93
N THR A 57 -6.35 -3.57 -1.96
CA THR A 57 -7.70 -3.07 -1.79
C THR A 57 -8.71 -3.85 -2.62
N TYR A 58 -9.91 -4.06 -2.07
CA TYR A 58 -11.01 -4.61 -2.83
C TYR A 58 -11.66 -3.54 -3.70
N LEU A 59 -11.85 -3.84 -4.98
CA LEU A 59 -12.64 -3.06 -5.91
C LEU A 59 -13.98 -3.78 -6.19
N PRO A 60 -15.14 -3.15 -5.94
CA PRO A 60 -16.41 -3.65 -6.44
C PRO A 60 -16.43 -3.65 -7.97
N LEU A 61 -16.90 -4.76 -8.55
CA LEU A 61 -17.16 -4.94 -9.97
C LEU A 61 -18.64 -5.30 -10.16
N ARG A 62 -19.17 -5.15 -11.37
CA ARG A 62 -20.55 -5.55 -11.69
C ARG A 62 -20.79 -7.06 -11.46
N SER A 63 -19.74 -7.86 -11.63
CA SER A 63 -19.77 -9.33 -11.53
C SER A 63 -19.25 -9.87 -10.19
N GLY A 64 -18.92 -9.01 -9.22
CA GLY A 64 -18.35 -9.44 -7.93
C GLY A 64 -17.36 -8.44 -7.35
N THR A 65 -16.30 -8.92 -6.71
CA THR A 65 -15.21 -8.07 -6.20
C THR A 65 -13.88 -8.55 -6.75
N ALA A 66 -13.01 -7.61 -7.11
CA ALA A 66 -11.63 -7.91 -7.46
C ALA A 66 -10.68 -7.40 -6.38
N CYS A 67 -9.54 -8.06 -6.27
CA CYS A 67 -8.42 -7.66 -5.43
C CYS A 67 -7.43 -6.85 -6.27
N LEU A 68 -7.27 -5.58 -5.95
CA LEU A 68 -6.27 -4.71 -6.57
C LEU A 68 -5.05 -4.61 -5.64
N SER A 69 -3.89 -5.03 -6.13
CA SER A 69 -2.60 -4.77 -5.49
C SER A 69 -1.94 -3.57 -6.15
N LEU A 70 -1.50 -2.60 -5.35
CA LEU A 70 -0.86 -1.37 -5.82
C LEU A 70 0.54 -1.21 -5.24
N VAL A 71 1.42 -0.62 -6.05
CA VAL A 71 2.73 -0.10 -5.64
C VAL A 71 2.83 1.33 -6.15
N THR A 72 2.96 2.27 -5.22
CA THR A 72 2.97 3.71 -5.49
C THR A 72 4.27 4.32 -5.03
N ASP A 73 4.86 5.15 -5.88
CA ASP A 73 6.03 5.93 -5.53
C ASP A 73 5.66 7.08 -4.58
N ALA A 74 6.35 7.16 -3.43
CA ALA A 74 5.94 8.06 -2.37
C ALA A 74 6.24 9.53 -2.66
N CYS A 75 7.29 9.82 -3.43
CA CYS A 75 7.67 11.17 -3.83
C CYS A 75 6.75 11.67 -4.95
N SER A 76 6.72 10.96 -6.08
CA SER A 76 6.02 11.38 -7.30
C SER A 76 4.51 11.06 -7.31
N ARG A 77 4.02 10.27 -6.36
CA ARG A 77 2.64 9.76 -6.29
C ARG A 77 2.22 8.87 -7.46
N LYS A 78 3.17 8.50 -8.32
CA LYS A 78 2.91 7.63 -9.47
C LYS A 78 2.65 6.20 -9.01
N ILE A 79 1.57 5.59 -9.51
CA ILE A 79 1.40 4.14 -9.43
C ILE A 79 2.44 3.50 -10.38
N VAL A 80 3.47 2.89 -9.79
CA VAL A 80 4.59 2.30 -10.53
C VAL A 80 4.35 0.83 -10.86
N GLY A 81 3.53 0.14 -10.07
CA GLY A 81 3.10 -1.23 -10.31
C GLY A 81 1.68 -1.48 -9.84
N TYR A 82 0.96 -2.35 -10.54
CA TYR A 82 -0.37 -2.78 -10.15
C TYR A 82 -0.67 -4.19 -10.68
N HIS A 83 -1.62 -4.86 -10.03
CA HIS A 83 -2.20 -6.11 -10.53
C HIS A 83 -3.63 -6.28 -10.01
N VAL A 84 -4.54 -6.72 -10.88
CA VAL A 84 -5.92 -7.08 -10.52
C VAL A 84 -6.03 -8.60 -10.50
N GLY A 85 -6.37 -9.16 -9.34
CA GLY A 85 -6.61 -10.60 -9.16
C GLY A 85 -8.00 -10.88 -8.60
N GLU A 86 -8.41 -12.14 -8.64
CA GLU A 86 -9.71 -12.58 -8.14
C GLU A 86 -9.70 -12.90 -6.63
N ASN A 87 -8.52 -12.92 -6.01
CA ASN A 87 -8.33 -13.35 -4.63
C ASN A 87 -7.15 -12.62 -3.94
N LEU A 88 -6.97 -12.85 -2.64
CA LEU A 88 -5.88 -12.29 -1.83
C LEU A 88 -4.59 -13.16 -1.86
N GLN A 89 -4.33 -13.88 -2.96
CA GLN A 89 -3.11 -14.68 -3.08
C GLN A 89 -1.86 -13.80 -3.16
N THR A 90 -0.76 -14.29 -2.57
CA THR A 90 0.53 -13.61 -2.53
C THR A 90 1.07 -13.33 -3.93
N GLU A 91 0.78 -14.21 -4.89
CA GLU A 91 1.15 -14.09 -6.29
C GLU A 91 0.68 -12.77 -6.90
N ASN A 92 -0.46 -12.23 -6.44
CA ASN A 92 -1.00 -10.97 -6.95
C ASN A 92 -0.15 -9.76 -6.53
N VAL A 93 0.26 -9.68 -5.26
CA VAL A 93 1.16 -8.61 -4.80
C VAL A 93 2.56 -8.75 -5.42
N VAL A 94 3.03 -9.99 -5.60
CA VAL A 94 4.31 -10.26 -6.28
C VAL A 94 4.29 -9.78 -7.73
N LYS A 95 3.20 -9.99 -8.46
CA LYS A 95 3.05 -9.52 -9.84
C LYS A 95 3.08 -7.99 -9.91
N ALA A 96 2.39 -7.29 -9.01
CA ALA A 96 2.41 -5.84 -8.93
C ALA A 96 3.83 -5.31 -8.64
N PHE A 97 4.52 -5.89 -7.66
CA PHE A 97 5.87 -5.47 -7.30
C PHE A 97 6.90 -5.76 -8.41
N ARG A 98 6.84 -6.93 -9.05
CA ARG A 98 7.69 -7.23 -10.22
C ARG A 98 7.41 -6.30 -11.39
N GLN A 99 6.15 -5.90 -11.61
CA GLN A 99 5.81 -4.91 -12.63
C GLN A 99 6.48 -3.56 -12.33
N ALA A 100 6.44 -3.10 -11.07
CA ALA A 100 7.12 -1.88 -10.65
C ALA A 100 8.64 -1.97 -10.88
N LEU A 101 9.28 -3.07 -10.45
CA LEU A 101 10.71 -3.29 -10.61
C LEU A 101 11.16 -3.27 -12.08
N ARG A 102 10.40 -3.88 -12.99
CA ARG A 102 10.72 -3.86 -14.44
C ARG A 102 10.67 -2.46 -15.05
N ARG A 103 9.86 -1.57 -14.48
CA ARG A 103 9.67 -0.18 -14.96
C ARG A 103 10.59 0.82 -14.24
N ARG A 104 11.29 0.36 -13.21
CA ARG A 104 12.25 1.15 -12.43
C ARG A 104 13.35 1.66 -13.35
N LYS A 105 13.72 2.93 -13.20
CA LYS A 105 14.76 3.57 -14.03
C LYS A 105 16.10 3.66 -13.30
N THR A 106 16.08 3.74 -11.99
CA THR A 106 17.28 3.89 -11.15
C THR A 106 17.69 2.57 -10.52
N THR A 107 18.95 2.50 -10.09
CA THR A 107 19.53 1.38 -9.35
C THR A 107 19.89 1.77 -7.92
N GLY A 108 19.46 2.94 -7.44
CA GLY A 108 19.78 3.43 -6.10
C GLY A 108 19.13 2.60 -4.99
N PRO A 109 19.39 2.93 -3.71
CA PRO A 109 18.67 2.35 -2.59
C PRO A 109 17.17 2.60 -2.74
N LEU A 110 16.35 1.57 -2.47
CA LEU A 110 14.90 1.66 -2.48
C LEU A 110 14.34 0.97 -1.24
N VAL A 111 13.48 1.67 -0.53
CA VAL A 111 12.63 1.11 0.52
C VAL A 111 11.29 0.74 -0.06
N HIS A 112 10.85 -0.49 0.18
CA HIS A 112 9.50 -0.94 -0.13
C HIS A 112 8.72 -1.10 1.17
N HIS A 113 7.72 -0.24 1.37
CA HIS A 113 6.92 -0.15 2.57
C HIS A 113 5.53 -0.75 2.38
N SER A 114 5.09 -1.62 3.28
CA SER A 114 3.74 -2.22 3.28
C SER A 114 3.18 -2.35 4.68
N ASP A 115 1.95 -2.84 4.81
CA ASP A 115 1.47 -3.33 6.10
C ASP A 115 2.12 -4.69 6.47
N ARG A 116 1.71 -5.24 7.62
CA ARG A 116 2.13 -6.57 8.12
C ARG A 116 1.14 -7.66 7.74
N GLY A 117 0.56 -7.62 6.55
CA GLY A 117 -0.33 -8.67 6.04
C GLY A 117 0.42 -9.94 5.68
N LEU A 118 -0.26 -11.08 5.77
CA LEU A 118 0.28 -12.39 5.43
C LEU A 118 0.97 -12.44 4.06
N GLN A 119 0.40 -11.76 3.06
CA GLN A 119 0.93 -11.69 1.70
C GLN A 119 2.30 -10.99 1.70
N TYR A 120 2.40 -9.85 2.37
CA TYR A 120 3.61 -9.05 2.45
C TYR A 120 4.70 -9.72 3.30
N CYS A 121 4.35 -10.41 4.38
CA CYS A 121 5.31 -11.13 5.21
C CYS A 121 5.68 -12.53 4.67
N SER A 122 5.03 -13.00 3.61
CA SER A 122 5.29 -14.33 3.04
C SER A 122 6.73 -14.48 2.51
N VAL A 123 7.25 -15.71 2.57
CA VAL A 123 8.58 -16.05 2.01
C VAL A 123 8.66 -15.68 0.52
N LEU A 124 7.59 -15.93 -0.23
CA LEU A 124 7.57 -15.61 -1.66
C LEU A 124 7.74 -14.10 -1.91
N TYR A 125 7.06 -13.25 -1.14
CA TYR A 125 7.17 -11.80 -1.28
C TYR A 125 8.53 -11.27 -0.82
N GLN A 126 9.02 -11.77 0.32
CA GLN A 126 10.33 -11.38 0.85
C GLN A 126 11.48 -11.81 -0.06
N SER A 127 11.38 -12.96 -0.72
CA SER A 127 12.40 -13.38 -1.71
C SER A 127 12.55 -12.41 -2.90
N VAL A 128 11.52 -11.62 -3.22
CA VAL A 128 11.61 -10.58 -4.26
C VAL A 128 12.47 -9.41 -3.78
N HIS A 129 12.39 -9.05 -2.50
CA HIS A 129 13.22 -8.00 -1.91
C HIS A 129 14.69 -8.40 -1.94
N GLU A 130 15.00 -9.58 -1.41
CA GLU A 130 16.35 -10.11 -1.31
C GLU A 130 17.04 -10.18 -2.69
N ARG A 131 16.36 -10.76 -3.69
CA ARG A 131 16.91 -10.91 -5.05
C ARG A 131 17.19 -9.58 -5.76
N ASN A 132 16.52 -8.50 -5.37
CA ASN A 132 16.63 -7.20 -6.00
C ASN A 132 17.36 -6.16 -5.11
N GLY A 133 17.87 -6.57 -3.96
CA GLY A 133 18.54 -5.66 -3.00
C GLY A 133 17.63 -4.56 -2.48
N ILE A 134 16.33 -4.83 -2.30
CA ILE A 134 15.34 -3.86 -1.85
C ILE A 134 15.13 -3.97 -0.34
N THR A 135 15.16 -2.85 0.37
CA THR A 135 14.95 -2.83 1.81
C THR A 135 13.46 -2.89 2.13
N CYS A 136 13.02 -3.96 2.79
CA CYS A 136 11.64 -4.07 3.24
C CYS A 136 11.41 -3.22 4.51
N SER A 137 10.30 -2.50 4.54
CA SER A 137 9.81 -1.71 5.67
C SER A 137 8.34 -2.04 5.90
N MET A 138 7.90 -2.10 7.16
CA MET A 138 6.50 -2.44 7.45
C MET A 138 5.90 -1.55 8.54
N THR A 139 4.60 -1.31 8.49
CA THR A 139 3.88 -0.60 9.56
C THR A 139 4.02 -1.31 10.91
N ASP A 140 3.98 -0.55 11.99
CA ASP A 140 3.89 -1.03 13.38
C ASP A 140 2.45 -1.42 13.72
N GLY A 141 2.00 -2.56 13.22
CA GLY A 141 0.69 -3.13 13.58
C GLY A 141 -0.50 -2.28 13.09
N TYR A 142 -1.53 -2.13 13.91
CA TYR A 142 -2.87 -1.63 13.54
C TYR A 142 -2.97 -0.11 13.26
N ASP A 143 -1.85 0.59 13.11
CA ASP A 143 -1.85 2.03 12.83
C ASP A 143 -1.87 2.31 11.31
N CYS A 144 -3.07 2.63 10.80
CA CYS A 144 -3.28 2.93 9.38
C CYS A 144 -2.59 4.23 8.92
N TYR A 145 -2.23 5.15 9.84
CA TYR A 145 -1.54 6.38 9.46
C TYR A 145 -0.11 6.12 8.98
N GLN A 146 0.45 4.97 9.29
CA GLN A 146 1.81 4.61 8.90
C GLN A 146 1.93 4.21 7.43
N ASN A 147 0.80 3.95 6.74
CA ASN A 147 0.74 3.76 5.29
C ASN A 147 -0.28 4.71 4.63
N ALA A 148 -0.44 5.92 5.17
CA ALA A 148 -1.49 6.87 4.78
C ALA A 148 -1.51 7.21 3.27
N LEU A 149 -0.36 7.17 2.60
CA LEU A 149 -0.28 7.41 1.16
C LEU A 149 -1.02 6.35 0.36
N ALA A 150 -0.77 5.07 0.66
CA ALA A 150 -1.43 3.99 -0.04
C ALA A 150 -2.94 3.99 0.25
N GLU A 151 -3.31 4.21 1.52
CA GLU A 151 -4.71 4.34 1.92
C GLU A 151 -5.43 5.50 1.22
N ARG A 152 -4.74 6.64 1.02
CA ARG A 152 -5.30 7.77 0.27
C ARG A 152 -5.58 7.42 -1.18
N ILE A 153 -4.66 6.72 -1.85
CA ILE A 153 -4.85 6.26 -3.24
C ILE A 153 -6.03 5.28 -3.33
N ASN A 154 -6.12 4.32 -2.40
CA ASN A 154 -7.26 3.41 -2.33
C ASN A 154 -8.59 4.15 -2.13
N GLY A 155 -8.61 5.16 -1.26
CA GLY A 155 -9.78 5.98 -1.02
C GLY A 155 -10.25 6.72 -2.28
N ILE A 156 -9.33 7.27 -3.06
CA ILE A 156 -9.64 7.91 -4.35
C ILE A 156 -10.27 6.89 -5.30
N LEU A 157 -9.64 5.73 -5.48
CA LEU A 157 -10.15 4.69 -6.39
C LEU A 157 -11.54 4.18 -5.99
N LYS A 158 -11.82 4.05 -4.68
CA LYS A 158 -13.12 3.58 -4.20
C LYS A 158 -14.23 4.63 -4.30
N ASN A 159 -13.90 5.91 -4.23
CA ASN A 159 -14.90 6.98 -4.15
C ASN A 159 -15.10 7.75 -5.45
N GLU A 160 -14.09 7.80 -6.33
CA GLU A 160 -14.12 8.64 -7.54
C GLU A 160 -14.20 7.82 -8.83
N PHE A 161 -13.80 6.54 -8.79
CA PHE A 161 -13.84 5.66 -9.97
C PHE A 161 -15.04 4.70 -10.00
N LEU A 162 -15.67 4.47 -8.85
CA LEU A 162 -16.76 3.49 -8.65
C LEU A 162 -18.02 4.18 -8.16
#